data_AF-A0A1S3ZM23-F1
#
_entry.id   AF-A0A1S3ZM23-F1
#
_cell.length_a   1.000
_cell.length_b   1.000
_cell.length_c   1.000
_cell.angle_alpha   90.00
_cell.angle_beta   90.00
_cell.angle_gamma   90.00
#
_symmetry.space_group_name_H-M   'P 1'
#
loop_
_entity.id
_entity.type
_entity.pdbx_description
1 polymer ?
#
loop_
_entity_poly.entity_id
_entity_poly.type
_entity_poly.pdbx_seq_one_letter_code
_entity_poly.pdbx_strand_id
1 'polypeptide(L)'
;MYEQKSNLKKLFVSDEYTCSAYGRETRGRESTDIILSPSFWNNVVHALKIGGPLVKVLHLVDGKQRPPMVYLYEAIDRAKDAIHASFSDQRKYKRVFEIIDKRWDSKLHNPLHAAGLVLNPELFYDNEERILGDESLWNGYYECIENLIPEESVQDKITEQFSIYRNAESLFGKSMAIRQRKTKSPGERLNGGSNLVIPLHIYKSFPSRF
;
A
#
# COMPACT_ATOMS: atom_id res chain seq x y z
N MET A 1 7.53 -21.96 -7.03
CA MET A 1 8.03 -23.02 -6.11
C MET A 1 6.89 -23.73 -5.39
N TYR A 2 6.03 -23.04 -4.63
CA TYR A 2 4.90 -23.69 -3.93
C TYR A 2 3.93 -24.46 -4.86
N GLU A 3 3.59 -23.90 -6.02
CA GLU A 3 2.78 -24.58 -7.04
C GLU A 3 3.39 -25.90 -7.53
N GLN A 4 4.72 -26.00 -7.49
CA GLN A 4 5.46 -27.18 -7.91
C GLN A 4 5.71 -28.17 -6.76
N LYS A 5 5.09 -27.97 -5.59
CA LYS A 5 5.29 -28.82 -4.40
C LYS A 5 5.16 -30.32 -4.70
N SER A 6 4.10 -30.72 -5.41
CA SER A 6 3.89 -32.14 -5.75
C SER A 6 4.99 -32.68 -6.66
N ASN A 7 5.34 -31.92 -7.70
CA ASN A 7 6.38 -32.31 -8.65
C ASN A 7 7.76 -32.35 -8.00
N LEU A 8 8.07 -31.40 -7.12
CA LEU A 8 9.31 -31.41 -6.33
C LEU A 8 9.38 -32.62 -5.42
N LYS A 9 8.29 -32.94 -4.69
CA LYS A 9 8.28 -34.15 -3.86
C LYS A 9 8.50 -35.42 -4.69
N LYS A 10 7.87 -35.52 -5.87
CA LYS A 10 8.07 -36.66 -6.80
C LYS A 10 9.52 -36.73 -7.30
N LEU A 11 10.11 -35.61 -7.69
CA LEU A 11 11.50 -35.55 -8.15
C LEU A 11 12.46 -36.08 -7.08
N PHE A 12 12.33 -35.61 -5.84
CA PHE A 12 13.25 -35.95 -4.76
C PHE A 12 13.09 -37.38 -4.21
N VAL A 13 12.02 -38.10 -4.59
CA VAL A 13 11.85 -39.54 -4.28
C VAL A 13 12.06 -40.45 -5.49
N SER A 14 12.38 -39.89 -6.65
CA SER A 14 12.59 -40.67 -7.88
C SER A 14 13.87 -41.51 -7.82
N ASP A 15 13.84 -42.65 -8.51
CA ASP A 15 15.03 -43.50 -8.68
C ASP A 15 16.13 -42.72 -9.42
N GLU A 16 15.76 -41.89 -10.42
CA GLU A 16 16.74 -41.07 -11.14
C GLU A 16 17.49 -40.12 -10.20
N TYR A 17 16.79 -39.46 -9.28
CA TYR A 17 17.43 -38.55 -8.32
C TYR A 17 18.22 -39.31 -7.25
N THR A 18 17.63 -40.33 -6.63
CA THR A 18 18.25 -41.06 -5.51
C THR A 18 19.47 -41.88 -5.92
N CYS A 19 19.52 -42.39 -7.15
CA CYS A 19 20.68 -43.10 -7.71
C CYS A 19 21.74 -42.15 -8.32
N SER A 20 21.43 -40.87 -8.53
CA SER A 20 22.36 -39.90 -9.11
C SER A 20 23.57 -39.61 -8.19
N ALA A 21 24.58 -38.92 -8.72
CA ALA A 21 25.67 -38.38 -7.91
C ALA A 21 25.14 -37.41 -6.85
N TYR A 22 24.23 -36.51 -7.25
CA TYR A 22 23.65 -35.48 -6.38
C TYR A 22 22.82 -36.07 -5.24
N GLY A 23 21.98 -37.07 -5.50
CA GLY A 23 21.14 -37.69 -4.47
C GLY A 23 21.92 -38.47 -3.41
N ARG A 24 23.11 -38.98 -3.75
CA ARG A 24 23.98 -39.74 -2.83
C ARG A 24 24.89 -38.85 -1.98
N GLU A 25 25.13 -37.62 -2.41
CA GLU A 25 25.87 -36.63 -1.62
C GLU A 25 25.08 -36.19 -0.38
N THR A 26 25.80 -35.82 0.68
CA THR A 26 25.20 -35.35 1.94
C THR A 26 24.25 -34.17 1.72
N ARG A 27 24.63 -33.17 0.90
CA ARG A 27 23.79 -32.01 0.59
C ARG A 27 22.51 -32.36 -0.17
N GLY A 28 22.56 -33.38 -1.05
CA GLY A 28 21.38 -33.84 -1.77
C GLY A 28 20.39 -34.56 -0.87
N ARG A 29 20.89 -35.32 0.11
CA ARG A 29 20.06 -35.92 1.18
C ARG A 29 19.42 -34.85 2.06
N GLU A 30 20.19 -33.87 2.53
CA GLU A 30 19.66 -32.73 3.30
C GLU A 30 18.56 -31.97 2.52
N SER A 31 18.78 -31.75 1.22
CA SER A 31 17.77 -31.10 0.35
C SER A 31 16.50 -31.93 0.23
N THR A 32 16.62 -33.26 0.19
CA THR A 32 15.50 -34.21 0.19
C THR A 32 14.70 -34.09 1.49
N ASP A 33 15.38 -34.10 2.63
CA ASP A 33 14.75 -33.98 3.94
C ASP A 33 13.97 -32.66 4.06
N ILE A 34 14.53 -31.55 3.57
CA ILE A 34 13.86 -30.25 3.53
C ILE A 34 12.61 -30.29 2.64
N ILE A 35 12.72 -30.81 1.41
CA ILE A 35 11.61 -30.86 0.45
C ILE A 35 10.50 -31.81 0.89
N LEU A 36 10.83 -32.88 1.60
CA LEU A 36 9.81 -33.81 2.11
C LEU A 36 9.16 -33.29 3.39
N SER A 37 9.87 -32.48 4.18
CA SER A 37 9.42 -31.93 5.44
C SER A 37 8.09 -31.16 5.35
N PRO A 38 7.06 -31.53 6.13
CA PRO A 38 5.83 -30.75 6.24
C PRO A 38 6.07 -29.33 6.79
N SER A 39 7.00 -29.16 7.74
CA SER A 39 7.27 -27.86 8.37
C SER A 39 7.85 -26.86 7.38
N PHE A 40 8.70 -27.31 6.46
CA PHE A 40 9.23 -26.48 5.37
C PHE A 40 8.08 -25.88 4.54
N TRP A 41 7.14 -26.71 4.07
CA TRP A 41 6.02 -26.23 3.25
C TRP A 41 5.07 -25.33 4.03
N ASN A 42 4.85 -25.59 5.32
CA ASN A 42 4.07 -24.70 6.17
C ASN A 42 4.72 -23.32 6.28
N ASN A 43 6.05 -23.27 6.41
CA ASN A 43 6.81 -22.01 6.41
C ASN A 43 6.75 -21.30 5.06
N VAL A 44 6.78 -22.03 3.94
CA VAL A 44 6.59 -21.44 2.59
C VAL A 44 5.22 -20.79 2.47
N VAL A 45 4.14 -21.46 2.90
CA VAL A 45 2.78 -20.88 2.91
C VAL A 45 2.72 -19.64 3.79
N HIS A 46 3.34 -19.70 4.97
CA HIS A 46 3.41 -18.58 5.91
C HIS A 46 4.11 -17.37 5.27
N ALA A 47 5.26 -17.59 4.62
CA ALA A 47 6.00 -16.56 3.92
C ALA A 47 5.20 -15.96 2.75
N LEU A 48 4.45 -16.78 1.98
CA LEU A 48 3.61 -16.29 0.90
C LEU A 48 2.42 -15.45 1.39
N LYS A 49 1.79 -15.85 2.49
CA LYS A 49 0.68 -15.12 3.11
C LYS A 49 1.10 -13.73 3.61
N ILE A 50 2.34 -13.60 4.10
CA ILE A 50 2.91 -12.30 4.51
C ILE A 50 3.47 -11.51 3.33
N GLY A 51 4.31 -12.16 2.53
CA GLY A 51 5.07 -11.51 1.47
C GLY A 51 4.21 -11.12 0.27
N GLY A 52 3.17 -11.89 -0.07
CA GLY A 52 2.29 -11.62 -1.20
C GLY A 52 1.67 -10.22 -1.16
N PRO A 53 0.97 -9.84 -0.07
CA PRO A 53 0.45 -8.49 0.11
C PRO A 53 1.53 -7.41 0.04
N LEU A 54 2.69 -7.61 0.68
CA LEU A 54 3.78 -6.62 0.68
C LEU A 54 4.41 -6.42 -0.70
N VAL A 55 4.56 -7.48 -1.48
CA VAL A 55 5.05 -7.39 -2.87
C VAL A 55 4.09 -6.58 -3.74
N LYS A 56 2.76 -6.67 -3.50
CA LYS A 56 1.79 -5.81 -4.21
C LYS A 56 1.99 -4.33 -3.88
N VAL A 57 2.31 -4.00 -2.63
CA VAL A 57 2.64 -2.60 -2.25
C VAL A 57 3.91 -2.14 -2.96
N LEU A 58 4.97 -2.95 -2.95
CA LEU A 58 6.22 -2.62 -3.64
C LEU A 58 6.00 -2.41 -5.14
N HIS A 59 5.20 -3.27 -5.77
CA HIS A 59 4.87 -3.14 -7.19
C HIS A 59 4.07 -1.88 -7.50
N LEU A 60 3.21 -1.43 -6.59
CA LEU A 60 2.49 -0.16 -6.72
C LEU A 60 3.46 1.04 -6.68
N VAL A 61 4.44 1.02 -5.77
CA VAL A 61 5.44 2.10 -5.62
C VAL A 61 6.41 2.16 -6.80
N ASP A 62 6.75 1.02 -7.38
CA ASP A 62 7.65 0.92 -8.55
C ASP A 62 6.94 1.20 -9.89
N GLY A 63 5.61 1.22 -9.89
CA GLY A 63 4.79 1.41 -11.08
C GLY A 63 4.84 2.83 -11.64
N LYS A 64 5.44 3.01 -12.83
CA LYS A 64 5.60 4.31 -13.52
C LYS A 64 4.30 5.03 -13.96
N GLN A 65 3.13 4.41 -13.83
CA GLN A 65 1.89 4.89 -14.49
C GLN A 65 0.97 5.76 -13.63
N ARG A 66 1.07 5.73 -12.28
CA ARG A 66 0.25 6.57 -11.39
C ARG A 66 1.16 7.17 -10.33
N PRO A 67 0.94 8.42 -9.84
CA PRO A 67 1.72 8.97 -8.75
C PRO A 67 1.57 8.03 -7.53
N PRO A 68 2.59 7.21 -7.20
CA PRO A 68 2.40 6.08 -6.28
C PRO A 68 2.12 6.54 -4.86
N MET A 69 2.61 7.76 -4.55
CA MET A 69 2.49 8.47 -3.31
C MET A 69 1.05 8.50 -2.76
N VAL A 70 0.06 8.77 -3.60
CA VAL A 70 -1.34 9.00 -3.19
C VAL A 70 -2.04 7.70 -2.74
N TYR A 71 -1.53 6.54 -3.16
CA TYR A 71 -2.12 5.23 -2.86
C TYR A 71 -1.31 4.42 -1.84
N LEU A 72 -0.13 4.89 -1.44
CA LEU A 72 0.78 4.14 -0.57
C LEU A 72 0.17 3.84 0.80
N TYR A 73 -0.47 4.85 1.42
CA TYR A 73 -1.10 4.71 2.74
C TYR A 73 -2.16 3.60 2.70
N GLU A 74 -3.08 3.68 1.75
CA GLU A 74 -4.15 2.69 1.55
C GLU A 74 -3.59 1.29 1.20
N ALA A 75 -2.51 1.23 0.40
CA ALA A 75 -1.92 -0.05 0.01
C ALA A 75 -1.27 -0.78 1.18
N ILE A 76 -0.60 -0.06 2.09
CA ILE A 76 -0.03 -0.64 3.31
C ILE A 76 -1.14 -1.13 4.23
N ASP A 77 -2.22 -0.37 4.39
CA ASP A 77 -3.35 -0.75 5.24
C ASP A 77 -4.02 -2.04 4.72
N ARG A 78 -4.35 -2.09 3.42
CA ARG A 78 -4.85 -3.31 2.76
C ARG A 78 -3.89 -4.49 2.87
N ALA A 79 -2.58 -4.23 2.85
CA ALA A 79 -1.60 -5.30 3.03
C ALA A 79 -1.65 -5.86 4.45
N LYS A 80 -1.76 -5.00 5.48
CA LYS A 80 -1.96 -5.43 6.86
C LYS A 80 -3.26 -6.22 7.02
N ASP A 81 -4.37 -5.74 6.45
CA ASP A 81 -5.65 -6.45 6.51
C ASP A 81 -5.58 -7.83 5.86
N ALA A 82 -4.99 -7.93 4.67
CA ALA A 82 -4.81 -9.20 3.97
C ALA A 82 -3.94 -10.18 4.78
N ILE A 83 -2.90 -9.68 5.44
CA ILE A 83 -2.07 -10.49 6.34
C ILE A 83 -2.90 -10.93 7.54
N HIS A 84 -3.59 -10.02 8.21
CA HIS A 84 -4.42 -10.32 9.38
C HIS A 84 -5.47 -11.40 9.07
N ALA A 85 -6.22 -11.22 7.98
CA ALA A 85 -7.24 -12.17 7.53
C ALA A 85 -6.67 -13.55 7.16
N SER A 86 -5.37 -13.64 6.86
CA SER A 86 -4.71 -14.89 6.47
C SER A 86 -4.36 -15.81 7.65
N PHE A 87 -4.45 -15.32 8.90
CA PHE A 87 -4.04 -16.05 10.10
C PHE A 87 -5.06 -15.91 11.24
N SER A 88 -5.39 -17.02 11.89
CA SER A 88 -6.21 -17.02 13.11
C SER A 88 -5.43 -16.66 14.38
N ASP A 89 -4.10 -16.82 14.38
CA ASP A 89 -3.22 -16.54 15.53
C ASP A 89 -2.38 -15.31 15.24
N GLN A 90 -2.60 -14.24 16.03
CA GLN A 90 -1.88 -12.98 15.91
C GLN A 90 -0.37 -13.12 16.06
N ARG A 91 0.12 -14.09 16.84
CA ARG A 91 1.55 -14.31 17.07
C ARG A 91 2.31 -14.63 15.78
N LYS A 92 1.61 -15.09 14.74
CA LYS A 92 2.18 -15.44 13.43
C LYS A 92 2.59 -14.23 12.59
N TYR A 93 1.98 -13.07 12.81
CA TYR A 93 2.25 -11.85 12.04
C TYR A 93 2.53 -10.61 12.89
N LYS A 94 2.34 -10.67 14.22
CA LYS A 94 2.59 -9.53 15.12
C LYS A 94 3.97 -8.89 14.90
N ARG A 95 5.03 -9.70 14.86
CA ARG A 95 6.39 -9.21 14.65
C ARG A 95 6.58 -8.55 13.28
N VAL A 96 5.84 -9.00 12.28
CA VAL A 96 5.85 -8.39 10.95
C VAL A 96 5.21 -7.00 11.00
N PHE A 97 4.08 -6.85 11.70
CA PHE A 97 3.44 -5.55 11.86
C PHE A 97 4.37 -4.57 12.58
N GLU A 98 5.02 -4.98 13.66
CA GLU A 98 6.03 -4.16 14.34
C GLU A 98 7.16 -3.69 13.41
N ILE A 99 7.59 -4.55 12.46
CA ILE A 99 8.60 -4.18 11.46
C ILE A 99 8.03 -3.20 10.43
N ILE A 100 6.79 -3.41 9.98
CA ILE A 100 6.10 -2.53 9.04
C ILE A 100 5.93 -1.16 9.68
N ASP A 101 5.40 -1.08 10.89
CA ASP A 101 5.15 0.17 11.62
C ASP A 101 6.46 0.93 11.86
N LYS A 102 7.50 0.25 12.33
CA LYS A 102 8.81 0.88 12.50
C LYS A 102 9.37 1.44 11.19
N ARG A 103 9.20 0.74 10.06
CA ARG A 103 9.63 1.23 8.74
C ARG A 103 8.74 2.35 8.22
N TRP A 104 7.44 2.28 8.52
CA TRP A 104 6.47 3.30 8.24
C TRP A 104 6.92 4.60 8.90
N ASP A 105 7.00 4.64 10.23
CA ASP A 105 7.33 5.85 10.99
C ASP A 105 8.70 6.44 10.66
N SER A 106 9.68 5.59 10.33
CA SER A 106 11.06 6.05 10.10
C SER A 106 11.39 6.49 8.68
N LYS A 107 10.65 6.00 7.66
CA LYS A 107 11.05 6.16 6.24
C LYS A 107 9.90 6.40 5.27
N LEU A 108 8.69 5.96 5.58
CA LEU A 108 7.57 5.97 4.61
C LEU A 108 6.42 6.87 5.07
N HIS A 109 6.26 7.12 6.37
CA HIS A 109 5.32 8.08 6.89
C HIS A 109 5.83 9.47 6.54
N ASN A 110 5.08 10.15 5.68
CA ASN A 110 5.34 11.52 5.29
C ASN A 110 3.99 12.24 5.30
N PRO A 111 3.89 13.45 5.87
CA PRO A 111 2.70 14.30 5.76
C PRO A 111 2.11 14.34 4.35
N LEU A 112 2.98 14.29 3.33
CA LEU A 112 2.61 14.26 1.92
C LEU A 112 1.78 13.02 1.51
N HIS A 113 2.08 11.85 2.06
CA HIS A 113 1.31 10.63 1.83
C HIS A 113 -0.07 10.71 2.48
N ALA A 114 -0.13 11.25 3.70
CA ALA A 114 -1.39 11.46 4.41
C ALA A 114 -2.31 12.43 3.64
N ALA A 115 -1.76 13.57 3.21
CA ALA A 115 -2.49 14.53 2.40
C ALA A 115 -2.91 13.95 1.03
N GLY A 116 -2.05 13.11 0.43
CA GLY A 116 -2.39 12.37 -0.79
C GLY A 116 -3.66 11.54 -0.61
N LEU A 117 -3.74 10.74 0.45
CA LEU A 117 -4.92 9.92 0.76
C LEU A 117 -6.17 10.78 1.02
N VAL A 118 -6.06 11.77 1.90
CA VAL A 118 -7.17 12.67 2.28
C VAL A 118 -7.75 13.42 1.07
N LEU A 119 -6.89 13.89 0.17
CA LEU A 119 -7.30 14.64 -1.01
C LEU A 119 -7.63 13.76 -2.23
N ASN A 120 -7.57 12.43 -2.12
CA ASN A 120 -7.94 11.52 -3.19
C ASN A 120 -9.46 11.27 -3.20
N PRO A 121 -10.24 11.78 -4.16
CA PRO A 121 -11.69 11.62 -4.16
C PRO A 121 -12.15 10.18 -4.42
N GLU A 122 -11.29 9.31 -4.96
CA GLU A 122 -11.59 7.90 -5.08
C GLU A 122 -11.61 7.22 -3.71
N LEU A 123 -10.57 7.49 -2.90
CA LEU A 123 -10.37 6.82 -1.62
C LEU A 123 -11.08 7.51 -0.46
N PHE A 124 -11.11 8.84 -0.45
CA PHE A 124 -11.70 9.66 0.60
C PHE A 124 -13.18 9.35 0.77
N TYR A 125 -13.99 9.53 -0.27
CA TYR A 125 -15.44 9.36 -0.15
C TYR A 125 -15.88 7.89 0.00
N ASP A 126 -15.06 6.94 -0.41
CA ASP A 126 -15.32 5.52 -0.18
C ASP A 126 -15.01 5.12 1.29
N ASN A 127 -14.18 5.88 2.00
CA ASN A 127 -13.67 5.53 3.34
C ASN A 127 -13.67 6.71 4.31
N GLU A 128 -14.61 7.64 4.18
CA GLU A 128 -14.59 8.93 4.88
C GLU A 128 -14.54 8.73 6.40
N GLU A 129 -15.41 7.89 6.96
CA GLU A 129 -15.47 7.64 8.41
C GLU A 129 -14.13 7.13 8.96
N ARG A 130 -13.50 6.16 8.27
CA ARG A 130 -12.18 5.62 8.66
C ARG A 130 -11.10 6.69 8.58
N ILE A 131 -11.05 7.44 7.48
CA ILE A 131 -10.05 8.48 7.25
C ILE A 131 -10.20 9.59 8.30
N LEU A 132 -11.44 9.95 8.65
CA LEU A 132 -11.70 10.99 9.61
C LEU A 132 -11.47 10.55 11.07
N GLY A 133 -11.64 9.27 11.36
CA GLY A 133 -11.37 8.69 12.67
C GLY A 133 -9.89 8.42 12.95
N ASP A 134 -9.01 8.52 11.94
CA ASP A 134 -7.58 8.31 12.09
C ASP A 134 -6.86 9.64 12.41
N GLU A 135 -6.58 9.84 13.69
CA GLU A 135 -5.87 11.03 14.19
C GLU A 135 -4.49 11.20 13.57
N SER A 136 -3.75 10.09 13.35
CA SER A 136 -2.40 10.14 12.79
C SER A 136 -2.42 10.63 11.34
N LEU A 137 -3.41 10.18 10.58
CA LEU A 137 -3.62 10.59 9.19
C LEU A 137 -4.02 12.07 9.11
N TRP A 138 -4.90 12.51 10.01
CA TRP A 138 -5.33 13.91 10.08
C TRP A 138 -4.20 14.86 10.46
N ASN A 139 -3.41 14.50 11.47
CA ASN A 139 -2.22 15.27 11.86
C ASN A 139 -1.24 15.36 10.69
N GLY A 140 -1.01 14.25 9.98
CA GLY A 140 -0.16 14.25 8.78
C GLY A 140 -0.70 15.16 7.66
N TYR A 141 -2.01 15.26 7.48
CA TYR A 141 -2.59 16.18 6.49
C TYR A 141 -2.35 17.66 6.85
N TYR A 142 -2.59 18.06 8.09
CA TYR A 142 -2.36 19.45 8.52
C TYR A 142 -0.87 19.79 8.52
N GLU A 143 -0.02 18.89 9.02
CA GLU A 143 1.44 19.05 8.97
C GLU A 143 1.94 19.22 7.51
N CYS A 144 1.29 18.58 6.54
CA CYS A 144 1.62 18.75 5.13
C CYS A 144 1.31 20.17 4.63
N ILE A 145 0.14 20.70 5.02
CA ILE A 145 -0.27 22.06 4.65
C ILE A 145 0.69 23.08 5.26
N GLU A 146 0.98 22.96 6.56
CA GLU A 146 1.90 23.85 7.27
C GLU A 146 3.30 23.85 6.65
N ASN A 147 3.81 22.67 6.29
CA ASN A 147 5.13 22.54 5.67
C ASN A 147 5.20 23.09 4.23
N LEU A 148 4.12 22.96 3.46
CA LEU A 148 4.10 23.38 2.05
C LEU A 148 3.67 24.83 1.84
N ILE A 149 2.89 25.40 2.76
CA ILE A 149 2.23 26.70 2.62
C ILE A 149 2.55 27.57 3.84
N PRO A 150 3.60 28.42 3.79
CA PRO A 150 3.97 29.25 4.93
C PRO A 150 2.96 30.36 5.28
N GLU A 151 2.09 30.73 4.35
CA GLU A 151 1.13 31.83 4.53
C GLU A 151 -0.17 31.34 5.20
N GLU A 152 -0.38 31.72 6.46
CA GLU A 152 -1.56 31.35 7.26
C GLU A 152 -2.88 31.69 6.57
N SER A 153 -2.96 32.84 5.91
CA SER A 153 -4.18 33.26 5.16
C SER A 153 -4.58 32.29 4.05
N VAL A 154 -3.61 31.56 3.50
CA VAL A 154 -3.84 30.53 2.48
C VAL A 154 -4.17 29.20 3.13
N GLN A 155 -3.58 28.87 4.27
CA GLN A 155 -3.94 27.68 5.06
C GLN A 155 -5.41 27.72 5.51
N ASP A 156 -5.89 28.86 6.00
CA ASP A 156 -7.28 29.06 6.40
C ASP A 156 -8.25 28.81 5.22
N LYS A 157 -7.93 29.36 4.05
CA LYS A 157 -8.70 29.13 2.81
C LYS A 157 -8.68 27.66 2.39
N ILE A 158 -7.55 26.97 2.54
CA ILE A 158 -7.46 25.53 2.25
C ILE A 158 -8.41 24.75 3.17
N THR A 159 -8.46 25.09 4.45
CA THR A 159 -9.35 24.45 5.44
C THR A 159 -10.83 24.69 5.12
N GLU A 160 -11.20 25.92 4.74
CA GLU A 160 -12.55 26.24 4.28
C GLU A 160 -12.92 25.44 3.02
N GLN A 161 -12.03 25.42 2.02
CA GLN A 161 -12.26 24.68 0.78
C GLN A 161 -12.32 23.17 1.01
N PHE A 162 -11.53 22.64 1.96
CA PHE A 162 -11.59 21.24 2.35
C PHE A 162 -12.98 20.86 2.88
N SER A 163 -13.66 21.74 3.62
CA SER A 163 -15.02 21.49 4.08
C SER A 163 -16.01 21.32 2.91
N ILE A 164 -15.89 22.16 1.88
CA ILE A 164 -16.69 22.06 0.64
C ILE A 164 -16.40 20.76 -0.10
N TYR A 165 -15.12 20.38 -0.19
CA TYR A 165 -14.70 19.10 -0.74
C TYR A 165 -15.32 17.95 0.04
N ARG A 166 -15.07 17.86 1.35
CA ARG A 166 -15.54 16.78 2.22
C ARG A 166 -17.04 16.55 2.09
N ASN A 167 -17.83 17.61 2.16
CA ASN A 167 -19.29 17.52 2.09
C ASN A 167 -19.84 17.30 0.67
N ALA A 168 -18.97 17.19 -0.34
CA ALA A 168 -19.33 17.12 -1.75
C ALA A 168 -20.26 18.28 -2.16
N GLU A 169 -19.94 19.50 -1.73
CA GLU A 169 -20.74 20.67 -2.04
C GLU A 169 -20.31 21.33 -3.37
N SER A 170 -21.14 22.23 -3.89
CA SER A 170 -20.84 23.03 -5.08
C SER A 170 -20.41 22.18 -6.29
N LEU A 171 -19.21 22.40 -6.84
CA LEU A 171 -18.71 21.66 -8.00
C LEU A 171 -18.40 20.19 -7.69
N PHE A 172 -18.06 19.87 -6.44
CA PHE A 172 -17.75 18.49 -6.01
C PHE A 172 -18.98 17.59 -5.95
N GLY A 173 -20.17 18.17 -5.73
CA GLY A 173 -21.45 17.48 -5.68
C GLY A 173 -22.12 17.24 -7.02
N LYS A 174 -21.59 17.82 -8.11
CA LYS A 174 -22.18 17.61 -9.44
C LYS A 174 -22.10 16.14 -9.83
N SER A 175 -23.16 15.61 -10.43
CA SER A 175 -23.23 14.21 -10.86
C SER A 175 -22.05 13.79 -11.75
N MET A 176 -21.56 14.70 -12.60
CA MET A 176 -20.34 14.48 -13.39
C MET A 176 -19.08 14.32 -12.52
N ALA A 177 -18.89 15.16 -11.51
CA ALA A 177 -17.75 15.09 -10.61
C ALA A 177 -17.74 13.79 -9.78
N ILE A 178 -18.93 13.37 -9.32
CA ILE A 178 -19.12 12.10 -8.60
C ILE A 178 -18.74 10.91 -9.49
N ARG A 179 -19.28 10.83 -10.72
CA ARG A 179 -18.92 9.76 -11.68
C ARG A 179 -17.43 9.75 -12.03
N GLN A 180 -16.77 10.91 -12.00
CA GLN A 180 -15.35 11.04 -12.30
C GLN A 180 -14.42 10.67 -11.14
N ARG A 181 -14.94 10.40 -9.94
CA ARG A 181 -14.10 10.09 -8.76
C ARG A 181 -13.16 8.91 -8.99
N LYS A 182 -13.62 7.87 -9.68
CA LYS A 182 -12.91 6.60 -9.89
C LYS A 182 -12.35 6.41 -11.31
N THR A 183 -12.60 7.36 -12.22
CA THR A 183 -12.27 7.20 -13.65
C THR A 183 -11.13 8.10 -14.12
N LYS A 184 -10.75 9.12 -13.34
CA LYS A 184 -9.57 9.95 -13.62
C LYS A 184 -8.58 9.81 -12.47
N SER A 185 -7.31 9.56 -12.79
CA SER A 185 -6.25 9.57 -11.78
C SER A 185 -6.09 10.97 -11.17
N PRO A 186 -5.54 11.08 -9.94
CA PRO A 186 -5.28 12.37 -9.30
C PRO A 186 -4.52 13.35 -10.22
N GLY A 187 -3.57 12.85 -11.02
CA GLY A 187 -2.80 13.67 -11.99
C GLY A 187 -3.60 14.11 -13.22
N GLU A 188 -4.47 13.27 -13.78
CA GLU A 188 -5.29 13.62 -14.96
C GLU A 188 -6.39 14.64 -14.66
N ARG A 189 -6.82 14.73 -13.40
CA ARG A 189 -7.83 15.72 -12.97
C ARG A 189 -7.28 17.14 -12.98
N LEU A 190 -5.95 17.31 -12.93
CA LEU A 190 -5.28 18.60 -12.90
C LEU A 190 -5.20 19.27 -14.28
N ASN A 191 -5.16 18.50 -15.37
CA ASN A 191 -5.02 19.04 -16.73
C ASN A 191 -6.33 19.51 -17.36
N GLY A 192 -7.49 19.23 -16.72
CA GLY A 192 -8.81 19.39 -17.34
C GLY A 192 -9.74 20.43 -16.71
N GLY A 193 -9.31 21.22 -15.74
CA GLY A 193 -10.21 22.24 -15.16
C GLY A 193 -9.55 23.12 -14.11
N SER A 194 -9.44 24.42 -14.43
CA SER A 194 -8.87 25.51 -13.64
C SER A 194 -9.60 25.85 -12.33
N ASN A 195 -10.55 25.03 -11.86
CA ASN A 195 -11.52 25.43 -10.81
C ASN A 195 -11.49 24.57 -9.55
N LEU A 196 -10.43 23.79 -9.33
CA LEU A 196 -10.17 23.15 -8.05
C LEU A 196 -8.98 23.86 -7.43
N VAL A 197 -9.24 24.81 -6.54
CA VAL A 197 -8.20 25.61 -5.85
C VAL A 197 -7.36 24.72 -4.92
N ILE A 198 -7.96 23.67 -4.35
CA ILE A 198 -7.32 22.73 -3.41
C ILE A 198 -6.19 21.94 -4.09
N PRO A 199 -6.38 21.27 -5.25
CA PRO A 199 -5.29 20.54 -5.89
C PRO A 199 -4.26 21.48 -6.54
N LEU A 200 -4.65 22.64 -7.07
CA LEU A 200 -3.72 23.48 -7.86
C LEU A 200 -2.64 24.15 -7.02
N HIS A 201 -2.92 24.59 -5.78
CA HIS A 201 -1.90 25.23 -4.94
C HIS A 201 -1.06 24.19 -4.20
N ILE A 202 -1.69 23.16 -3.65
CA ILE A 202 -0.99 22.08 -2.95
C ILE A 202 -0.09 21.33 -3.94
N TYR A 203 -0.58 20.90 -5.12
CA TYR A 203 0.23 20.14 -6.10
C TYR A 203 1.29 20.95 -6.86
N LYS A 204 1.12 22.27 -7.06
CA LYS A 204 2.17 23.11 -7.67
C LYS A 204 3.38 23.31 -6.74
N SER A 205 3.21 23.11 -5.44
CA SER A 205 4.29 23.13 -4.46
C SER A 205 5.02 21.78 -4.34
N PHE A 206 4.59 20.73 -5.06
CA PHE A 206 5.28 19.43 -5.07
C PHE A 206 6.51 19.52 -5.98
N PRO A 207 7.70 19.17 -5.49
CA PRO A 207 8.88 19.07 -6.34
C PRO A 207 8.62 18.07 -7.46
N SER A 208 8.93 18.43 -8.71
CA SER A 208 8.81 17.55 -9.89
C SER A 208 9.79 16.36 -9.88
N ARG A 209 10.47 16.10 -8.75
CA ARG A 209 11.52 15.10 -8.61
C ARG A 209 11.43 14.44 -7.22
N PHE A 210 10.67 13.36 -7.16
CA PHE A 210 10.99 12.13 -6.43
C PHE A 210 10.52 10.96 -7.28
#